data_AF-A0A2G9P552-F1
#
_entry.id   AF-A0A2G9P552-F1
#
_cell.length_a   1.000
_cell.length_b   1.000
_cell.length_c   1.000
_cell.angle_alpha   90.00
_cell.angle_beta   90.00
_cell.angle_gamma   90.00
#
_symmetry.space_group_name_H-M   'P 1'
#
loop_
_entity.id
_entity.type
_entity.pdbx_description
1 polymer ?
#
loop_
_entity_poly.entity_id
_entity_poly.type
_entity_poly.pdbx_seq_one_letter_code
_entity_poly.pdbx_strand_id
1 'polypeptide(L)'
;MENSHSVQYQATISEKNSHLQVDVAVVHFTPLIQPKIEQPFKLVEKVVQSVFQYRRKHCHHGLSLLFPEDQRKELTSKTLMLANVEQTLRPTELTIKHFRDLCCAYRELCDKDPELFSYNFREELRQKRLKTNPGLIKEGEVITGTV
;
A
#
# COMPACT_ATOMS: atom_id res chain seq x y z
N MET A 1 -11.74 -11.98 -28.67
CA MET A 1 -11.30 -10.58 -28.72
C MET A 1 -11.15 -10.10 -27.29
N GLU A 2 -9.92 -9.88 -26.85
CA GLU A 2 -9.60 -9.66 -25.44
C GLU A 2 -9.48 -8.16 -25.18
N ASN A 3 -10.37 -7.59 -24.35
CA ASN A 3 -10.35 -6.16 -24.01
C ASN A 3 -9.17 -5.87 -23.06
N SER A 4 -7.98 -5.63 -23.61
CA SER A 4 -6.73 -5.40 -22.86
C SER A 4 -6.74 -4.16 -21.95
N HIS A 5 -7.74 -3.28 -22.09
CA HIS A 5 -7.81 -2.00 -21.38
C HIS A 5 -9.08 -1.92 -20.51
N SER A 6 -8.93 -2.27 -19.23
CA SER A 6 -9.97 -2.09 -18.20
C SER A 6 -10.16 -0.64 -17.75
N VAL A 7 -9.24 0.24 -18.13
CA VAL A 7 -9.25 1.68 -17.86
C VAL A 7 -8.90 2.38 -19.16
N GLN A 8 -9.76 3.26 -19.62
CA GLN A 8 -9.59 4.01 -20.86
C GLN A 8 -9.85 5.50 -20.60
N TYR A 9 -8.83 6.33 -20.82
CA TYR A 9 -9.00 7.77 -20.91
C TYR A 9 -9.79 8.09 -22.18
N GLN A 10 -10.85 8.89 -22.07
CA GLN A 10 -11.73 9.25 -23.19
C GLN A 10 -11.45 10.67 -23.69
N ALA A 11 -11.42 11.65 -22.78
CA ALA A 11 -11.18 13.06 -23.09
C ALA A 11 -10.77 13.85 -21.85
N THR A 12 -10.11 15.00 -22.05
CA THR A 12 -9.98 16.06 -21.04
C THR A 12 -10.95 17.19 -21.41
N ILE A 13 -11.70 17.66 -20.42
CA ILE A 13 -12.60 18.80 -20.51
C ILE A 13 -11.83 20.02 -19.98
N SER A 14 -11.28 20.82 -20.89
CA SER A 14 -10.51 22.04 -20.57
C SER A 14 -11.29 23.34 -20.77
N GLU A 15 -12.60 23.29 -21.07
CA GLU A 15 -13.38 24.52 -21.31
C GLU A 15 -14.09 25.09 -20.06
N LYS A 16 -13.67 26.31 -19.72
CA LYS A 16 -14.52 27.38 -19.13
C LYS A 16 -15.21 27.12 -17.78
N ASN A 17 -14.64 26.32 -16.89
CA ASN A 17 -14.99 26.42 -15.47
C ASN A 17 -14.08 27.44 -14.77
N SER A 18 -14.52 28.71 -14.70
CA SER A 18 -13.77 29.85 -14.16
C SER A 18 -13.36 29.76 -12.69
N HIS A 19 -13.74 28.67 -11.99
CA HIS A 19 -13.46 28.45 -10.58
C HIS A 19 -12.55 27.24 -10.30
N LEU A 20 -12.23 26.43 -11.30
CA LEU A 20 -11.34 25.27 -11.14
C LEU A 20 -9.92 25.60 -11.60
N GLN A 21 -8.93 25.38 -10.72
CA GLN A 21 -7.51 25.55 -11.01
C GLN A 21 -6.87 24.30 -11.65
N VAL A 22 -7.68 23.33 -12.11
CA VAL A 22 -7.24 22.03 -12.63
C VAL A 22 -8.11 21.58 -13.80
N ASP A 23 -7.51 20.87 -14.76
CA ASP A 23 -8.21 20.16 -15.83
C ASP A 23 -8.99 18.95 -15.30
N VAL A 24 -10.06 18.55 -16.01
CA VAL A 24 -10.89 17.39 -15.66
C VAL A 24 -10.80 16.32 -16.76
N ALA A 25 -10.47 15.09 -16.40
CA ALA A 25 -10.41 13.95 -17.34
C ALA A 25 -11.62 13.02 -17.18
N VAL A 26 -12.23 12.63 -18.31
CA VAL A 26 -13.23 11.56 -18.40
C VAL A 26 -12.52 10.23 -18.61
N VAL A 27 -12.75 9.28 -17.72
CA VAL A 27 -12.13 7.95 -17.74
C VAL A 27 -13.22 6.88 -17.62
N HIS A 28 -13.24 5.95 -18.57
CA HIS A 28 -14.13 4.79 -18.54
C HIS A 28 -13.43 3.59 -17.90
N PHE A 29 -14.18 2.88 -17.05
CA PHE A 29 -13.72 1.68 -16.35
C PHE A 29 -14.60 0.50 -16.75
N THR A 30 -14.02 -0.50 -17.40
CA THR A 30 -14.67 -1.77 -17.68
C THR A 30 -14.08 -2.83 -16.74
N PRO A 31 -14.87 -3.45 -15.85
CA PRO A 31 -14.40 -4.54 -15.00
C PRO A 31 -13.79 -5.66 -15.85
N LEU A 32 -12.65 -6.20 -15.40
CA LEU A 32 -12.04 -7.37 -16.03
C LEU A 32 -12.84 -8.63 -15.68
N ILE A 33 -12.95 -9.55 -16.63
CA ILE A 33 -13.54 -10.88 -16.42
C ILE A 33 -12.70 -11.66 -15.38
N GLN A 34 -11.37 -11.58 -15.47
CA GLN A 34 -10.44 -12.12 -14.48
C GLN A 34 -9.58 -10.99 -13.89
N PRO A 35 -9.50 -10.83 -12.55
CA PRO A 35 -8.67 -9.82 -11.93
C PRO A 35 -7.18 -10.13 -12.12
N LYS A 36 -6.35 -9.09 -12.32
CA LYS A 36 -4.89 -9.25 -12.47
C LYS A 36 -4.16 -9.66 -11.18
N ILE A 37 -4.84 -9.53 -10.03
CA ILE A 37 -4.35 -9.92 -8.70
C ILE A 37 -5.48 -10.64 -7.97
N GLU A 38 -5.33 -11.94 -7.76
CA GLU A 38 -6.31 -12.80 -7.07
C GLU A 38 -6.01 -12.84 -5.56
N GLN A 39 -6.09 -11.67 -4.92
CA GLN A 39 -5.88 -11.51 -3.47
C GLN A 39 -6.96 -10.58 -2.87
N PRO A 40 -7.27 -10.70 -1.56
CA PRO A 40 -8.26 -9.84 -0.92
C PRO A 40 -7.91 -8.36 -1.09
N PHE A 41 -8.90 -7.53 -1.44
CA PHE A 41 -8.66 -6.10 -1.75
C PHE A 41 -7.87 -5.37 -0.66
N LYS A 42 -8.15 -5.64 0.62
CA LYS A 42 -7.44 -5.01 1.75
C LYS A 42 -5.96 -5.41 1.85
N LEU A 43 -5.58 -6.59 1.38
CA LEU A 43 -4.17 -7.00 1.27
C LEU A 43 -3.49 -6.25 0.13
N VAL A 44 -4.12 -6.20 -1.05
CA VAL A 44 -3.61 -5.47 -2.22
C VAL A 44 -3.45 -3.98 -1.91
N GLU A 45 -4.48 -3.37 -1.30
CA GLU A 45 -4.47 -1.99 -0.84
C GLU A 45 -3.31 -1.72 0.14
N LYS A 46 -3.14 -2.56 1.17
CA LYS A 46 -2.05 -2.41 2.16
C LYS A 46 -0.66 -2.50 1.51
N VAL A 47 -0.43 -3.49 0.65
CA VAL A 47 0.86 -3.66 -0.05
C VAL A 47 1.17 -2.49 -0.98
N VAL A 48 0.20 -2.08 -1.81
CA VAL A 48 0.36 -0.96 -2.75
C VAL A 48 0.60 0.35 -2.01
N GLN A 49 -0.18 0.66 -0.97
CA GLN A 49 -0.01 1.88 -0.17
C GLN A 49 1.37 1.94 0.51
N SER A 50 1.81 0.85 1.15
CA SER A 50 3.14 0.79 1.79
C SER A 50 4.26 0.99 0.78
N VAL A 51 4.22 0.32 -0.38
CA VAL A 51 5.25 0.45 -1.42
C VAL A 51 5.30 1.89 -1.97
N PHE A 52 4.15 2.54 -2.21
CA PHE A 52 4.12 3.91 -2.73
C PHE A 52 4.38 5.01 -1.68
N GLN A 53 4.46 4.67 -0.39
CA GLN A 53 4.73 5.62 0.71
C GLN A 53 6.00 6.47 0.49
N TYR A 54 6.99 5.96 -0.26
CA TYR A 54 8.23 6.66 -0.60
C TYR A 54 8.53 6.64 -2.12
N ARG A 55 7.70 7.29 -2.94
CA ARG A 55 7.85 7.37 -4.42
C ARG A 55 9.27 7.66 -4.95
N ARG A 56 10.11 8.41 -4.22
CA ARG A 56 11.49 8.78 -4.63
C ARG A 56 12.58 7.81 -4.14
N LYS A 57 12.23 6.79 -3.35
CA LYS A 57 13.13 5.76 -2.81
C LYS A 57 12.97 4.44 -3.58
N HIS A 58 13.84 3.48 -3.33
CA HIS A 58 13.65 2.10 -3.79
C HIS A 58 12.46 1.43 -3.07
N CYS A 59 11.78 0.50 -3.73
CA CYS A 59 10.53 -0.12 -3.28
C CYS A 59 10.66 -0.84 -1.92
N HIS A 60 11.83 -1.43 -1.63
CA HIS A 60 12.09 -2.12 -0.37
C HIS A 60 11.88 -1.21 0.85
N HIS A 61 12.15 0.11 0.75
CA HIS A 61 11.93 1.04 1.85
C HIS A 61 10.43 1.17 2.18
N GLY A 62 9.56 1.24 1.17
CA GLY A 62 8.12 1.28 1.38
C GLY A 62 7.56 -0.08 1.83
N LEU A 63 8.00 -1.16 1.16
CA LEU A 63 7.61 -2.53 1.50
C LEU A 63 7.96 -2.90 2.96
N SER A 64 9.09 -2.39 3.47
CA SER A 64 9.53 -2.64 4.86
C SER A 64 8.56 -2.14 5.93
N LEU A 65 7.65 -1.21 5.59
CA LEU A 65 6.60 -0.72 6.50
C LEU A 65 5.46 -1.72 6.72
N LEU A 66 5.47 -2.86 6.01
CA LEU A 66 4.57 -3.99 6.28
C LEU A 66 5.03 -4.85 7.46
N PHE A 67 6.23 -4.63 7.99
CA PHE A 67 6.88 -5.53 8.94
C PHE A 67 7.32 -4.80 10.23
N PRO A 68 7.10 -5.41 11.42
CA PRO A 68 7.69 -5.00 12.70
C PRO A 68 9.21 -4.77 12.62
N GLU A 69 9.76 -3.83 13.39
CA GLU A 69 11.18 -3.43 13.26
C GLU A 69 12.21 -4.53 13.48
N ASP A 70 11.95 -5.44 14.43
CA ASP A 70 12.81 -6.57 14.79
C ASP A 70 13.04 -7.52 13.60
N GLN A 71 11.99 -7.78 12.82
CA GLN A 71 12.02 -8.71 11.68
C GLN A 71 12.06 -8.01 10.31
N ARG A 72 11.98 -6.67 10.30
CA ARG A 72 11.80 -5.84 9.10
C ARG A 72 12.77 -6.17 7.97
N LYS A 73 14.06 -6.27 8.27
CA LYS A 73 15.11 -6.52 7.26
C LYS A 73 14.95 -7.89 6.61
N GLU A 74 14.70 -8.92 7.42
CA GLU A 74 14.56 -10.30 6.95
C GLU A 74 13.29 -10.46 6.10
N LEU A 75 12.13 -10.08 6.65
CA LEU A 75 10.85 -10.27 5.98
C LEU A 75 10.73 -9.44 4.69
N THR A 76 11.31 -8.24 4.64
CA THR A 76 11.39 -7.45 3.39
C THR A 76 12.21 -8.17 2.33
N SER A 77 13.40 -8.66 2.69
CA SER A 77 14.29 -9.41 1.78
C SER A 77 13.62 -10.69 1.28
N LYS A 78 12.98 -11.44 2.18
CA LYS A 78 12.22 -12.67 1.89
C LYS A 78 11.05 -12.42 0.94
N THR A 79 10.29 -11.34 1.16
CA THR A 79 9.15 -10.97 0.30
C THR A 79 9.60 -10.61 -1.12
N LEU A 80 10.68 -9.84 -1.26
CA LEU A 80 11.24 -9.46 -2.57
C LEU A 80 11.80 -10.68 -3.32
N MET A 81 12.47 -11.58 -2.61
CA MET A 81 12.98 -12.84 -3.17
C MET A 81 11.83 -13.75 -3.64
N LEU A 82 10.80 -13.98 -2.81
CA LEU A 82 9.63 -14.79 -3.17
C LEU A 82 8.85 -14.20 -4.36
N ALA A 83 8.72 -12.87 -4.41
CA ALA A 83 8.06 -12.17 -5.51
C ALA A 83 8.92 -12.03 -6.78
N ASN A 84 10.21 -12.41 -6.73
CA ASN A 84 11.21 -12.16 -7.78
C ASN A 84 11.24 -10.69 -8.25
N VAL A 85 11.28 -9.75 -7.30
CA VAL A 85 11.31 -8.30 -7.55
C VAL A 85 12.65 -7.71 -7.11
N GLU A 86 13.32 -6.99 -8.01
CA GLU A 86 14.59 -6.32 -7.71
C GLU A 86 14.41 -5.21 -6.66
N GLN A 87 15.18 -5.30 -5.57
CA GLN A 87 15.13 -4.37 -4.42
C GLN A 87 15.47 -2.90 -4.74
N THR A 88 16.07 -2.64 -5.91
CA THR A 88 16.52 -1.34 -6.43
C THR A 88 15.44 -0.61 -7.23
N LEU A 89 14.40 -1.31 -7.71
CA LEU A 89 13.31 -0.69 -8.45
C LEU A 89 12.57 0.34 -7.59
N ARG A 90 12.19 1.46 -8.19
CA ARG A 90 11.35 2.49 -7.58
C ARG A 90 9.87 2.08 -7.67
N PRO A 91 8.98 2.57 -6.79
CA PRO A 91 7.56 2.27 -6.85
C PRO A 91 6.90 2.55 -8.22
N THR A 92 7.39 3.55 -8.96
CA THR A 92 6.91 3.89 -10.31
C THR A 92 7.37 2.96 -11.42
N GLU A 93 8.38 2.11 -11.16
CA GLU A 93 8.94 1.13 -12.09
C GLU A 93 8.30 -0.26 -11.89
N LEU A 94 7.46 -0.42 -10.86
CA LEU A 94 6.77 -1.67 -10.56
C LEU A 94 5.53 -1.84 -11.44
N THR A 95 5.44 -3.02 -12.07
CA THR A 95 4.30 -3.41 -12.90
C THR A 95 3.17 -4.02 -12.08
N ILE A 96 1.98 -4.17 -12.65
CA ILE A 96 0.88 -4.93 -12.02
C ILE A 96 1.29 -6.38 -11.73
N LYS A 97 2.16 -6.98 -12.55
CA LYS A 97 2.74 -8.30 -12.28
C LYS A 97 3.58 -8.29 -11.00
N HIS A 98 4.46 -7.29 -10.81
CA HIS A 98 5.23 -7.17 -9.57
C HIS A 98 4.31 -7.02 -8.35
N PHE A 99 3.24 -6.24 -8.45
CA PHE A 99 2.26 -6.13 -7.37
C PHE A 99 1.49 -7.42 -7.11
N ARG A 100 1.12 -8.18 -8.14
CA ARG A 100 0.54 -9.52 -7.99
C ARG A 100 1.47 -10.43 -7.18
N ASP A 101 2.72 -10.52 -7.63
CA ASP A 101 3.72 -11.44 -7.08
C ASP A 101 4.11 -11.03 -5.64
N LEU A 102 4.22 -9.72 -5.35
CA LEU A 102 4.38 -9.18 -4.00
C LEU A 102 3.18 -9.46 -3.09
N CYS A 103 1.94 -9.37 -3.59
CA CYS A 103 0.75 -9.66 -2.80
C CYS A 103 0.66 -11.16 -2.45
N CYS A 104 1.01 -12.05 -3.38
CA CYS A 104 1.10 -13.49 -3.09
C CYS A 104 2.20 -13.80 -2.06
N ALA A 105 3.41 -13.25 -2.23
CA ALA A 105 4.50 -13.43 -1.28
C ALA A 105 4.16 -12.90 0.13
N TYR A 106 3.54 -11.72 0.23
CA TYR A 106 3.10 -11.16 1.52
C TYR A 106 1.94 -11.98 2.13
N ARG A 107 1.03 -12.51 1.31
CA ARG A 107 -0.04 -13.40 1.76
C ARG A 107 0.52 -14.66 2.42
N GLU A 108 1.49 -15.31 1.79
CA GLU A 108 2.18 -16.47 2.35
C GLU A 108 2.91 -16.22 3.69
N LEU A 109 3.26 -14.97 3.99
CA LEU A 109 3.80 -14.58 5.30
C LEU A 109 2.66 -14.34 6.30
N CYS A 110 1.59 -13.67 5.90
CA CYS A 110 0.41 -13.46 6.75
C CYS A 110 -0.32 -14.77 7.12
N ASP A 111 -0.28 -15.79 6.26
CA ASP A 111 -0.83 -17.12 6.58
C ASP A 111 0.03 -17.90 7.59
N LYS A 112 1.29 -17.51 7.79
CA LYS A 112 2.22 -18.09 8.79
C LYS A 112 2.25 -17.29 10.09
N ASP A 113 2.11 -15.98 9.98
CA ASP A 113 1.99 -15.03 11.09
C ASP A 113 0.84 -14.05 10.81
N PRO A 114 -0.37 -14.31 11.35
CA PRO A 114 -1.53 -13.44 11.18
C PRO A 114 -1.34 -12.02 11.72
N GLU A 115 -0.44 -11.78 12.68
CA GLU A 115 -0.25 -10.46 13.28
C GLU A 115 0.32 -9.45 12.27
N LEU A 116 1.07 -9.93 11.26
CA LEU A 116 1.58 -9.11 10.15
C LEU A 116 0.46 -8.39 9.38
N PHE A 117 -0.73 -8.99 9.28
CA PHE A 117 -1.85 -8.35 8.57
C PHE A 117 -2.46 -7.21 9.40
N SER A 118 -2.56 -7.36 10.72
CA SER A 118 -2.98 -6.29 11.64
C SER A 118 -1.91 -5.24 11.91
N TYR A 119 -0.63 -5.56 11.72
CA TYR A 119 0.50 -4.68 12.04
C TYR A 119 0.40 -3.32 11.32
N ASN A 120 0.69 -2.24 12.07
CA ASN A 120 0.68 -0.86 11.61
C ASN A 120 1.90 -0.09 12.15
N PHE A 121 2.85 0.23 11.25
CA PHE A 121 4.08 0.96 11.59
C PHE A 121 3.84 2.34 12.23
N ARG A 122 2.67 2.97 12.00
CA ARG A 122 2.35 4.28 12.59
C ARG A 122 2.12 4.17 14.10
N GLU A 123 1.53 3.06 14.55
CA GLU A 123 1.35 2.79 15.98
C GLU A 123 2.68 2.42 16.65
N GLU A 124 3.54 1.62 16.00
CA GLU A 124 4.91 1.36 16.46
C GLU A 124 5.68 2.68 16.67
N LEU A 125 5.64 3.60 15.69
CA LEU A 125 6.25 4.92 15.80
C LEU A 125 5.60 5.80 16.89
N ARG A 126 4.28 5.73 17.09
CA ARG A 126 3.57 6.44 18.17
C ARG A 126 4.04 5.95 19.54
N GLN A 127 4.06 4.64 19.76
CA GLN A 127 4.46 4.04 21.03
C GLN A 127 5.92 4.35 21.38
N LYS A 128 6.82 4.37 20.38
CA LYS A 128 8.20 4.82 20.58
C LYS A 128 8.29 6.26 21.04
N ARG A 129 7.55 7.19 20.40
CA ARG A 129 7.54 8.61 20.80
C ARG A 129 7.03 8.80 22.23
N LEU A 130 6.01 8.06 22.64
CA LEU A 130 5.49 8.09 24.02
C LEU A 130 6.53 7.59 25.03
N LYS A 131 7.27 6.51 24.71
CA LYS A 131 8.38 6.01 25.54
C LYS A 131 9.55 6.98 25.64
N THR A 132 9.89 7.69 24.57
CA THR A 132 10.99 8.68 24.56
C THR A 132 10.61 10.02 25.16
N ASN A 133 9.32 10.40 25.14
CA ASN A 133 8.86 11.70 25.64
C ASN A 133 7.47 11.58 26.32
N PRO A 134 7.42 11.19 27.62
CA PRO A 134 6.18 10.92 28.34
C PRO A 134 5.21 12.10 28.41
N GLY A 135 5.70 13.35 28.32
CA GLY A 135 4.90 14.57 28.39
C GLY A 135 4.04 14.89 27.16
N LEU A 136 3.99 14.01 26.15
CA LEU A 136 3.15 14.18 24.95
C LEU A 136 1.75 13.55 25.06
N ILE A 137 1.34 13.13 26.25
CA ILE A 137 -0.06 12.79 26.54
C ILE A 137 -0.87 14.09 26.49
N LYS A 138 -1.47 14.39 25.34
CA LYS A 138 -2.58 15.35 25.28
C LYS A 138 -3.83 14.67 25.82
N GLU A 139 -4.47 15.32 26.79
CA GLU A 139 -5.76 14.93 27.35
C GLU A 139 -6.81 14.77 26.22
N GLY A 140 -7.62 13.73 26.35
CA GLY A 140 -8.56 13.27 25.33
C GLY A 140 -9.37 12.05 25.77
N GLU A 141 -9.68 11.98 27.08
CA GLU A 141 -10.79 11.22 27.67
C GLU A 141 -12.09 12.04 27.48
N VAL A 142 -13.34 11.59 27.56
CA VAL A 142 -14.04 10.29 27.76
C VAL A 142 -15.19 10.29 26.71
N ILE A 143 -15.97 9.26 26.36
CA ILE A 143 -16.30 7.91 26.85
C ILE A 143 -16.38 6.96 25.60
N THR A 144 -16.94 5.73 25.53
CA THR A 144 -17.87 4.92 26.35
C THR A 144 -17.42 3.45 26.39
N GLY A 145 -17.41 2.87 27.59
CA GLY A 145 -17.46 1.42 27.78
C GLY A 145 -18.72 1.03 28.56
N THR A 146 -19.21 -0.19 28.30
CA THR A 146 -20.13 -0.96 29.16
C THR A 146 -21.55 -0.41 29.36
N VAL A 147 -22.55 -1.06 28.74
CA VAL A 147 -23.26 -2.19 29.35
C VAL A 147 -23.47 -3.28 28.30
#